data_AF-A0A8D0HDF7-F1
#
_entry.id   AF-A0A8D0HDF7-F1
#
_cell.length_a   1.000
_cell.length_b   1.000
_cell.length_c   1.000
_cell.angle_alpha   90.00
_cell.angle_beta   90.00
_cell.angle_gamma   90.00
#
_symmetry.space_group_name_H-M   'P 1'
#
loop_
_entity.id
_entity.type
_entity.pdbx_description
1 polymer ?
#
loop_
_entity_poly.entity_id
_entity_poly.type
_entity_poly.pdbx_seq_one_letter_code
_entity_poly.pdbx_strand_id
1 'polypeptide(L)'
;MKPRENMEGQLVPGKAPSRLPVPGLRPKRLAGTENQPPEEQKRARGPPAAHRAAASVAAVPTRPRALPAAAASPSRRRRGTAAPAPVAGSGPGGKKRAAWDLKGQVSDLRAKAAGYKEKVQGLDGENKVLKRRLHELEHEGQELAAQNKELSSQASTLASELEACREQAEQRLQEVTELSGLKKQLQETLSYQAQSIGQLEGAKRELRALLEAREGVLHQAKEDLAERDRENQALRAQVTVQLQGLTEQEEHLHRLEMERRRLHNVVQELKGNIRVFCRVRPLLAGEPQNGPDPLHFPAQDNKALVLSKAEESHVGRERKGDLHYEFRFDRVFPPSASQDEVFEEIALLVQSALDGYHVCIFAYGQTGSGKTYTMEGPDDLSPETLGMIPHAVQQIFQEARELESKGWQVKEEARGCGSAEGVRGQGWVSTEGHRQRAVVWGAGFPLSVAAVLSLVDLAGSERLDKSLSKGDRLKETQAINSSLSNLGLVIMALSNKEQHVPYRNSKLTYLLQNSLGGNSKMLMFVNISPLEGNFSESLNSLRFASKVNECVIGTAQANRK
;
A
#
# COMPACT_ATOMS: atom_id res chain seq x y z
N MET A 1 -33.88 -2.50 -21.35
CA MET A 1 -32.82 -1.45 -21.34
C MET A 1 -31.49 -2.13 -21.61
N LYS A 2 -30.58 -1.53 -22.40
CA LYS A 2 -29.29 -2.14 -22.77
C LYS A 2 -28.27 -2.06 -21.61
N PRO A 3 -27.37 -3.04 -21.43
CA PRO A 3 -26.16 -2.87 -20.64
C PRO A 3 -25.11 -2.03 -21.39
N ARG A 4 -24.13 -1.47 -20.67
CA ARG A 4 -23.05 -0.62 -21.21
C ARG A 4 -21.82 -1.43 -21.59
N GLU A 5 -21.10 -0.96 -22.61
CA GLU A 5 -19.86 -1.53 -23.12
C GLU A 5 -18.65 -1.19 -22.23
N ASN A 6 -17.68 -2.11 -22.16
CA ASN A 6 -16.35 -1.86 -21.60
C ASN A 6 -15.44 -1.25 -22.68
N MET A 7 -14.65 -0.24 -22.34
CA MET A 7 -13.51 0.19 -23.16
C MET A 7 -12.25 -0.60 -22.76
N GLU A 8 -11.57 -1.16 -23.75
CA GLU A 8 -10.22 -1.71 -23.59
C GLU A 8 -9.17 -0.60 -23.54
N GLY A 9 -8.23 -0.70 -22.59
CA GLY A 9 -7.09 0.21 -22.48
C GLY A 9 -5.77 -0.53 -22.76
N GLN A 10 -5.16 -0.27 -23.92
CA GLN A 10 -3.83 -0.79 -24.25
C GLN A 10 -2.74 -0.16 -23.37
N LEU A 11 -1.78 -0.97 -22.90
CA LEU A 11 -0.55 -0.49 -22.27
C LEU A 11 0.68 -1.13 -22.92
N VAL A 12 1.57 -0.28 -23.42
CA VAL A 12 2.86 -0.61 -24.04
C VAL A 12 3.99 -0.29 -23.03
N PRO A 13 5.07 -1.09 -22.93
CA PRO A 13 5.98 -1.03 -21.77
C PRO A 13 6.99 0.13 -21.82
N GLY A 14 7.23 0.76 -20.66
CA GLY A 14 8.16 1.88 -20.47
C GLY A 14 9.23 1.63 -19.39
N LYS A 15 10.49 1.80 -19.80
CA LYS A 15 11.77 1.62 -19.07
C LYS A 15 11.81 2.00 -17.58
N ALA A 16 12.61 1.24 -16.83
CA ALA A 16 13.05 1.54 -15.46
C ALA A 16 14.16 2.63 -15.38
N PRO A 17 14.32 3.30 -14.23
CA PRO A 17 15.53 4.04 -13.87
C PRO A 17 16.35 3.38 -12.73
N SER A 18 17.57 3.89 -12.55
CA SER A 18 18.72 3.30 -11.85
C SER A 18 18.83 3.60 -10.34
N ARG A 19 19.66 2.78 -9.66
CA ARG A 19 20.11 2.96 -8.25
C ARG A 19 21.18 4.06 -8.12
N LEU A 20 21.18 4.79 -6.99
CA LEU A 20 22.38 5.27 -6.29
C LEU A 20 22.15 5.27 -4.75
N PRO A 21 23.19 5.27 -3.89
CA PRO A 21 23.11 4.76 -2.51
C PRO A 21 23.07 5.82 -1.39
N VAL A 22 22.68 5.40 -0.18
CA VAL A 22 22.67 6.21 1.05
C VAL A 22 23.77 5.72 2.02
N PRO A 23 24.56 6.60 2.68
CA PRO A 23 25.59 6.19 3.65
C PRO A 23 24.99 5.80 5.02
N GLY A 24 25.58 4.79 5.67
CA GLY A 24 25.19 4.36 7.02
C GLY A 24 26.04 4.98 8.14
N LEU A 25 25.46 5.14 9.32
CA LEU A 25 26.16 5.47 10.56
C LEU A 25 25.71 4.52 11.68
N ARG A 26 26.67 3.90 12.38
CA ARG A 26 26.45 3.09 13.59
C ARG A 26 26.81 3.90 14.84
N PRO A 27 26.09 3.77 15.97
CA PRO A 27 26.49 4.37 17.24
C PRO A 27 27.58 3.54 17.95
N LYS A 28 28.47 4.21 18.70
CA LYS A 28 29.39 3.59 19.66
C LYS A 28 28.97 3.93 21.09
N ARG A 29 29.22 2.99 22.01
CA ARG A 29 28.88 3.07 23.44
C ARG A 29 29.76 4.08 24.18
N LEU A 30 29.19 4.66 25.24
CA LEU A 30 29.94 5.23 26.37
C LEU A 30 30.01 4.20 27.50
N ALA A 31 31.13 4.17 28.21
CA ALA A 31 31.28 3.51 29.50
C ALA A 31 31.14 4.57 30.61
N GLY A 32 30.58 4.19 31.76
CA GLY A 32 30.40 5.09 32.90
C GLY A 32 31.46 4.91 33.98
N THR A 33 31.33 5.70 35.04
CA THR A 33 31.86 5.43 36.39
C THR A 33 30.98 6.14 37.42
N GLU A 34 30.75 5.49 38.55
CA GLU A 34 29.92 5.96 39.66
C GLU A 34 30.68 6.95 40.57
N ASN A 35 29.93 7.76 41.33
CA ASN A 35 30.15 7.90 42.78
C ASN A 35 28.96 8.60 43.47
N GLN A 36 28.73 8.22 44.74
CA GLN A 36 27.62 8.62 45.63
C GLN A 36 28.14 8.71 47.09
N PRO A 37 27.37 9.23 48.08
CA PRO A 37 26.44 10.34 48.03
C PRO A 37 26.91 11.46 49.01
N PRO A 38 26.53 11.61 50.32
CA PRO A 38 25.32 11.28 51.09
C PRO A 38 24.54 12.50 51.67
N GLU A 39 23.23 12.31 51.90
CA GLU A 39 22.46 12.71 53.11
C GLU A 39 22.24 14.20 53.50
N GLU A 40 21.17 14.62 54.21
CA GLU A 40 19.97 13.96 54.80
C GLU A 40 18.77 14.97 54.73
N GLN A 41 17.60 14.59 54.16
CA GLN A 41 16.32 14.24 54.84
C GLN A 41 15.30 15.34 55.26
N LYS A 42 14.07 15.21 54.69
CA LYS A 42 12.72 15.23 55.34
C LYS A 42 12.26 16.50 56.11
N ARG A 43 10.96 16.88 56.20
CA ARG A 43 9.70 16.44 55.56
C ARG A 43 8.59 17.51 55.71
N ALA A 44 7.83 17.74 54.64
CA ALA A 44 6.36 17.85 54.54
C ALA A 44 5.48 18.38 55.71
N ARG A 45 4.66 19.42 55.43
CA ARG A 45 3.16 19.40 55.32
C ARG A 45 2.58 20.84 55.32
N GLY A 46 1.59 21.11 54.45
CA GLY A 46 0.64 22.24 54.62
C GLY A 46 -0.63 21.76 55.36
N PRO A 47 -1.84 22.36 55.19
CA PRO A 47 -2.26 23.59 54.48
C PRO A 47 -3.04 24.51 55.48
N PRO A 48 -4.19 25.21 55.20
CA PRO A 48 -4.79 25.79 53.98
C PRO A 48 -5.28 27.27 54.14
N ALA A 49 -5.86 27.84 53.05
CA ALA A 49 -6.99 28.82 53.02
C ALA A 49 -6.84 30.23 53.68
N ALA A 50 -7.62 31.28 53.33
CA ALA A 50 -8.35 31.65 52.10
C ALA A 50 -8.84 33.13 52.18
N HIS A 51 -9.28 33.67 51.03
CA HIS A 51 -10.29 34.73 50.84
C HIS A 51 -10.07 36.23 51.22
N ARG A 52 -10.24 37.05 50.16
CA ARG A 52 -11.11 38.26 50.01
C ARG A 52 -10.76 39.61 50.69
N ALA A 53 -10.44 40.55 49.81
CA ALA A 53 -11.22 41.75 49.45
C ALA A 53 -11.48 42.89 50.46
N ALA A 54 -10.87 44.04 50.13
CA ALA A 54 -11.46 45.40 50.03
C ALA A 54 -12.50 45.90 51.06
N ALA A 55 -12.21 47.05 51.69
CA ALA A 55 -12.83 48.33 51.29
C ALA A 55 -12.23 49.57 52.02
N SER A 56 -12.35 50.71 51.32
CA SER A 56 -12.45 52.12 51.75
C SER A 56 -12.71 52.44 53.25
N VAL A 57 -12.22 53.59 53.72
CA VAL A 57 -13.06 54.76 54.13
C VAL A 57 -12.22 56.03 54.34
N ALA A 58 -12.86 57.18 54.09
CA ALA A 58 -12.33 58.54 54.15
C ALA A 58 -11.96 59.05 55.57
N ALA A 59 -11.20 60.16 55.65
CA ALA A 59 -11.77 61.47 56.04
C ALA A 59 -10.73 62.63 56.06
N VAL A 60 -11.16 63.77 55.53
CA VAL A 60 -10.68 65.16 55.75
C VAL A 60 -11.40 65.64 57.06
N PRO A 61 -11.05 66.73 57.81
CA PRO A 61 -10.35 67.94 57.39
C PRO A 61 -9.45 68.68 58.42
N THR A 62 -8.80 69.78 58.01
CA THR A 62 -9.11 71.15 58.51
C THR A 62 -8.21 72.25 57.92
N ARG A 63 -8.87 73.36 57.59
CA ARG A 63 -8.40 74.75 57.43
C ARG A 63 -9.43 75.60 58.23
N PRO A 64 -9.35 76.94 58.33
CA PRO A 64 -8.21 77.87 58.39
C PRO A 64 -8.33 78.81 59.64
N ARG A 65 -7.44 79.81 59.82
CA ARG A 65 -7.87 81.16 60.25
C ARG A 65 -6.83 82.26 60.02
N ALA A 66 -7.29 83.51 60.14
CA ALA A 66 -6.63 84.74 59.71
C ALA A 66 -6.07 85.59 60.88
N LEU A 67 -5.46 86.72 60.49
CA LEU A 67 -4.93 87.82 61.30
C LEU A 67 -5.89 88.32 62.40
N PRO A 68 -5.38 89.09 63.37
CA PRO A 68 -5.65 90.53 63.29
C PRO A 68 -4.45 91.44 63.62
N ALA A 69 -4.66 92.75 63.38
CA ALA A 69 -3.76 93.83 63.72
C ALA A 69 -4.11 94.47 65.08
N ALA A 70 -3.42 95.57 65.40
CA ALA A 70 -3.80 96.70 66.27
C ALA A 70 -3.03 96.89 67.60
N ALA A 71 -2.07 97.83 67.52
CA ALA A 71 -2.14 99.15 68.16
C ALA A 71 -1.69 99.38 69.63
N ALA A 72 -1.38 100.66 69.86
CA ALA A 72 -1.35 101.42 71.11
C ALA A 72 -0.09 101.35 72.01
N SER A 73 0.78 102.34 71.79
CA SER A 73 1.62 102.97 72.82
C SER A 73 0.82 103.41 74.06
N PRO A 74 1.48 103.59 75.21
CA PRO A 74 1.65 104.97 75.71
C PRO A 74 3.10 105.22 76.19
N SER A 75 3.81 106.25 75.72
CA SER A 75 3.65 107.70 75.97
C SER A 75 4.38 108.22 77.22
N ARG A 76 5.03 109.39 77.08
CA ARG A 76 5.28 110.42 78.12
C ARG A 76 6.18 110.00 79.31
N ARG A 77 7.15 110.82 79.76
CA ARG A 77 7.10 112.29 79.88
C ARG A 77 8.45 112.99 79.67
N ARG A 78 8.33 114.12 78.96
CA ARG A 78 9.13 115.36 79.07
C ARG A 78 9.52 115.71 80.51
N ARG A 79 10.68 116.35 80.71
CA ARG A 79 10.83 117.82 80.95
C ARG A 79 12.31 118.17 81.20
N GLY A 80 12.68 119.45 81.02
CA GLY A 80 13.96 119.92 81.59
C GLY A 80 14.68 121.08 80.91
N THR A 81 13.97 121.92 80.15
CA THR A 81 14.39 123.29 79.79
C THR A 81 15.19 124.03 80.88
N ALA A 82 16.25 124.74 80.51
CA ALA A 82 16.30 126.23 80.55
C ALA A 82 17.72 126.79 80.36
N ALA A 83 17.86 127.80 79.48
CA ALA A 83 18.81 128.90 79.70
C ALA A 83 18.16 129.89 80.69
N PRO A 84 18.92 130.72 81.45
CA PRO A 84 19.42 131.95 80.84
C PRO A 84 20.77 132.46 81.42
N ALA A 85 21.25 133.58 80.85
CA ALA A 85 22.23 134.48 81.47
C ALA A 85 21.49 135.48 82.44
N PRO A 86 21.97 136.70 82.77
CA PRO A 86 23.33 137.23 83.03
C PRO A 86 23.43 138.02 84.39
N VAL A 87 24.42 138.92 84.50
CA VAL A 87 24.49 140.22 85.26
C VAL A 87 25.15 140.26 86.66
N ALA A 88 25.83 141.41 86.91
CA ALA A 88 26.00 142.12 88.19
C ALA A 88 27.34 142.02 88.97
N GLY A 89 28.39 142.64 88.42
CA GLY A 89 28.95 143.93 88.89
C GLY A 89 29.24 144.23 90.37
N SER A 90 30.42 144.81 90.62
CA SER A 90 30.61 145.98 91.52
C SER A 90 31.92 146.73 91.14
N GLY A 91 31.92 148.06 91.31
CA GLY A 91 33.06 148.95 91.01
C GLY A 91 33.90 149.29 92.26
N PRO A 92 34.41 150.54 92.46
CA PRO A 92 34.25 151.73 91.62
C PRO A 92 35.47 152.67 91.46
N GLY A 93 35.39 153.57 90.47
CA GLY A 93 35.64 155.01 90.68
C GLY A 93 37.07 155.57 90.65
N GLY A 94 37.24 156.72 89.97
CA GLY A 94 38.47 157.52 90.05
C GLY A 94 38.58 158.64 89.01
N LYS A 95 38.01 159.83 89.28
CA LYS A 95 38.11 161.01 88.39
C LYS A 95 39.39 161.82 88.64
N LYS A 96 40.00 162.29 87.53
CA LYS A 96 40.88 163.48 87.33
C LYS A 96 41.74 164.01 88.51
N ARG A 97 43.04 164.20 88.27
CA ARG A 97 43.85 165.27 88.89
C ARG A 97 44.90 165.84 87.90
N ALA A 98 45.42 167.04 88.19
CA ALA A 98 45.93 167.98 87.18
C ALA A 98 47.47 167.99 87.01
N ALA A 99 47.93 168.77 86.03
CA ALA A 99 49.28 168.73 85.47
C ALA A 99 50.38 169.29 86.38
N TRP A 100 51.24 168.40 86.93
CA TRP A 100 52.71 168.59 86.95
C TRP A 100 53.56 167.38 87.40
N ASP A 101 52.99 166.27 87.90
CA ASP A 101 53.80 165.17 88.51
C ASP A 101 54.28 164.11 87.50
N LEU A 102 55.49 164.30 86.99
CA LEU A 102 56.19 163.39 86.07
C LEU A 102 56.75 162.11 86.73
N LYS A 103 56.71 161.96 88.06
CA LYS A 103 57.40 160.85 88.75
C LYS A 103 56.56 159.57 88.86
N GLY A 104 55.23 159.67 88.80
CA GLY A 104 54.33 158.52 88.89
C GLY A 104 54.28 157.62 87.65
N GLN A 105 54.38 158.20 86.44
CA GLN A 105 54.15 157.47 85.18
C GLN A 105 55.13 156.32 84.89
N VAL A 106 56.32 156.35 85.49
CA VAL A 106 57.37 155.32 85.31
C VAL A 106 57.10 154.05 86.12
N SER A 107 56.27 154.12 87.17
CA SER A 107 55.95 152.96 88.02
C SER A 107 54.95 152.01 87.34
N ASP A 108 53.85 152.53 86.79
CA ASP A 108 52.75 151.71 86.27
C ASP A 108 53.10 150.92 85.00
N LEU A 109 54.04 151.43 84.18
CA LEU A 109 54.53 150.70 83.01
C LEU A 109 55.33 149.45 83.38
N ARG A 110 56.06 149.47 84.51
CA ARG A 110 56.78 148.29 85.01
C ARG A 110 55.83 147.20 85.49
N ALA A 111 54.71 147.56 86.12
CA ALA A 111 53.70 146.61 86.57
C ALA A 111 53.00 145.88 85.39
N LYS A 112 52.66 146.60 84.31
CA LYS A 112 52.05 145.99 83.11
C LYS A 112 53.01 145.05 82.36
N ALA A 113 54.30 145.32 82.35
CA ALA A 113 55.29 144.46 81.70
C ALA A 113 55.43 143.09 82.38
N ALA A 114 55.25 143.00 83.71
CA ALA A 114 55.27 141.74 84.44
C ALA A 114 54.08 140.83 84.07
N GLY A 115 52.86 141.39 84.06
CA GLY A 115 51.64 140.60 83.83
C GLY A 115 51.51 139.97 82.43
N TYR A 116 52.13 140.55 81.39
CA TYR A 116 52.16 139.92 80.06
C TYR A 116 53.12 138.73 79.98
N LYS A 117 54.16 138.66 80.83
CA LYS A 117 55.17 137.60 80.78
C LYS A 117 54.63 136.25 81.28
N GLU A 118 53.82 136.25 82.33
CA GLU A 118 53.14 135.04 82.85
C GLU A 118 52.15 134.45 81.83
N LYS A 119 51.38 135.30 81.15
CA LYS A 119 50.30 134.84 80.27
C LYS A 119 50.80 134.13 79.01
N VAL A 120 52.01 134.50 78.53
CA VAL A 120 52.69 133.81 77.43
C VAL A 120 53.21 132.43 77.86
N GLN A 121 53.69 132.29 79.11
CA GLN A 121 54.16 131.00 79.63
C GLN A 121 53.00 130.01 79.87
N GLY A 122 51.82 130.48 80.29
CA GLY A 122 50.64 129.62 80.43
C GLY A 122 50.17 128.99 79.11
N LEU A 123 50.06 129.80 78.05
CA LEU A 123 49.55 129.35 76.74
C LEU A 123 50.51 128.40 75.99
N ASP A 124 51.82 128.49 76.25
CA ASP A 124 52.81 127.52 75.72
C ASP A 124 52.67 126.15 76.42
N GLY A 125 52.27 126.12 77.69
CA GLY A 125 51.95 124.89 78.43
C GLY A 125 50.75 124.14 77.84
N GLU A 126 49.65 124.85 77.60
CA GLU A 126 48.41 124.26 77.04
C GLU A 126 48.63 123.70 75.62
N ASN A 127 49.39 124.41 74.76
CA ASN A 127 49.73 123.94 73.42
C ASN A 127 50.50 122.61 73.41
N LYS A 128 51.36 122.37 74.41
CA LYS A 128 52.13 121.12 74.57
C LYS A 128 51.28 119.95 75.08
N VAL A 129 50.13 120.21 75.70
CA VAL A 129 49.18 119.16 76.12
C VAL A 129 48.31 118.75 74.93
N LEU A 130 47.72 119.73 74.20
CA LEU A 130 46.86 119.44 73.05
C LEU A 130 47.59 118.68 71.93
N LYS A 131 48.85 119.04 71.63
CA LYS A 131 49.66 118.30 70.63
C LYS A 131 49.88 116.83 70.98
N ARG A 132 50.07 116.50 72.27
CA ARG A 132 50.19 115.10 72.71
C ARG A 132 48.87 114.36 72.54
N ARG A 133 47.75 114.97 72.92
CA ARG A 133 46.42 114.36 72.81
C ARG A 133 45.98 114.10 71.37
N LEU A 134 46.41 114.95 70.44
CA LEU A 134 46.15 114.78 69.02
C LEU A 134 46.97 113.61 68.44
N HIS A 135 48.23 113.48 68.85
CA HIS A 135 49.12 112.37 68.46
C HIS A 135 48.67 111.00 69.02
N GLU A 136 48.08 110.96 70.22
CA GLU A 136 47.44 109.77 70.80
C GLU A 136 46.24 109.31 69.96
N LEU A 137 45.33 110.23 69.61
CA LEU A 137 44.14 109.91 68.81
C LEU A 137 44.46 109.54 67.35
N GLU A 138 45.53 110.11 66.77
CA GLU A 138 46.03 109.69 65.46
C GLU A 138 46.59 108.26 65.49
N HIS A 139 47.22 107.84 66.59
CA HIS A 139 47.70 106.47 66.77
C HIS A 139 46.54 105.47 66.91
N GLU A 140 45.57 105.75 67.80
CA GLU A 140 44.37 104.92 67.97
C GLU A 140 43.58 104.80 66.64
N GLY A 141 43.49 105.90 65.87
CA GLY A 141 42.86 105.91 64.55
C GLY A 141 43.58 105.03 63.52
N GLN A 142 44.91 104.98 63.56
CA GLN A 142 45.71 104.11 62.70
C GLN A 142 45.59 102.63 63.10
N GLU A 143 45.57 102.32 64.40
CA GLU A 143 45.38 100.95 64.90
C GLU A 143 43.99 100.40 64.53
N LEU A 144 42.93 101.17 64.73
CA LEU A 144 41.57 100.77 64.34
C LEU A 144 41.40 100.63 62.82
N ALA A 145 42.10 101.45 62.02
CA ALA A 145 42.14 101.29 60.57
C ALA A 145 42.86 100.00 60.15
N ALA A 146 43.97 99.65 60.82
CA ALA A 146 44.67 98.40 60.59
C ALA A 146 43.81 97.18 60.96
N GLN A 147 43.13 97.20 62.11
CA GLN A 147 42.22 96.13 62.54
C GLN A 147 41.03 95.96 61.59
N ASN A 148 40.40 97.05 61.11
CA ASN A 148 39.33 96.96 60.11
C ASN A 148 39.83 96.38 58.78
N LYS A 149 41.05 96.73 58.35
CA LYS A 149 41.66 96.17 57.14
C LYS A 149 41.93 94.67 57.28
N GLU A 150 42.43 94.24 58.43
CA GLU A 150 42.67 92.83 58.76
C GLU A 150 41.35 92.03 58.80
N LEU A 151 40.34 92.50 59.54
CA LEU A 151 39.03 91.86 59.62
C LEU A 151 38.31 91.82 58.26
N SER A 152 38.45 92.85 57.43
CA SER A 152 37.93 92.86 56.06
C SER A 152 38.65 91.83 55.18
N SER A 153 39.97 91.63 55.34
CA SER A 153 40.71 90.59 54.64
C SER A 153 40.30 89.19 55.08
N GLN A 154 40.11 88.97 56.38
CA GLN A 154 39.65 87.69 56.93
C GLN A 154 38.22 87.38 56.48
N ALA A 155 37.32 88.37 56.49
CA ALA A 155 35.95 88.23 55.99
C ALA A 155 35.91 87.91 54.49
N SER A 156 36.76 88.55 53.68
CA SER A 156 36.91 88.24 52.25
C SER A 156 37.42 86.81 52.01
N THR A 157 38.39 86.36 52.82
CA THR A 157 38.96 85.01 52.71
C THR A 157 37.91 83.95 53.06
N LEU A 158 37.24 84.10 54.20
CA LEU A 158 36.16 83.19 54.63
C LEU A 158 34.96 83.19 53.66
N ALA A 159 34.65 84.33 53.02
CA ALA A 159 33.63 84.39 51.98
C ALA A 159 34.02 83.54 50.76
N SER A 160 35.28 83.65 50.30
CA SER A 160 35.79 82.85 49.18
C SER A 160 35.86 81.35 49.52
N GLU A 161 36.24 80.98 50.74
CA GLU A 161 36.23 79.59 51.22
C GLU A 161 34.82 79.02 51.31
N LEU A 162 33.83 79.81 51.75
CA LEU A 162 32.42 79.43 51.78
C LEU A 162 31.83 79.26 50.38
N GLU A 163 32.20 80.14 49.44
CA GLU A 163 31.78 80.05 48.04
C GLU A 163 32.36 78.80 47.37
N ALA A 164 33.66 78.52 47.54
CA ALA A 164 34.30 77.31 47.05
C ALA A 164 33.73 76.02 47.69
N CYS A 165 33.46 76.03 49.00
CA CYS A 165 32.79 74.91 49.69
C CYS A 165 31.37 74.69 49.14
N ARG A 166 30.66 75.77 48.82
CA ARG A 166 29.30 75.71 48.26
C ARG A 166 29.31 75.18 46.84
N GLU A 167 30.19 75.65 45.96
CA GLU A 167 30.35 75.12 44.60
C GLU A 167 30.67 73.62 44.62
N GLN A 168 31.58 73.18 45.50
CA GLN A 168 31.89 71.76 45.67
C GLN A 168 30.70 70.95 46.21
N ALA A 169 29.87 71.52 47.09
CA ALA A 169 28.66 70.89 47.57
C ALA A 169 27.58 70.79 46.49
N GLU A 170 27.41 71.82 45.65
CA GLU A 170 26.48 71.83 44.51
C GLU A 170 26.92 70.82 43.43
N GLN A 171 28.21 70.71 43.13
CA GLN A 171 28.79 69.67 42.24
C GLN A 171 28.52 68.25 42.77
N ARG A 172 28.84 67.97 44.04
CA ARG A 172 28.57 66.65 44.65
C ARG A 172 27.08 66.33 44.71
N LEU A 173 26.21 67.33 44.88
CA LEU A 173 24.76 67.13 44.83
C LEU A 173 24.30 66.72 43.43
N GLN A 174 24.85 67.33 42.37
CA GLN A 174 24.61 66.93 40.98
C GLN A 174 25.06 65.49 40.73
N GLU A 175 26.30 65.13 41.10
CA GLU A 175 26.81 63.75 41.00
C GLU A 175 25.89 62.74 41.71
N VAL A 176 25.44 63.05 42.93
CA VAL A 176 24.53 62.18 43.70
C VAL A 176 23.16 62.06 43.02
N THR A 177 22.62 63.13 42.39
CA THR A 177 21.36 63.03 41.64
C THR A 177 21.50 62.22 40.36
N GLU A 178 22.62 62.34 39.64
CA GLU A 178 22.91 61.55 38.44
C GLU A 178 23.07 60.07 38.79
N LEU A 179 23.87 59.75 39.82
CA LEU A 179 24.03 58.40 40.34
C LEU A 179 22.72 57.79 40.84
N SER A 180 21.85 58.60 41.46
CA SER A 180 20.50 58.18 41.87
C SER A 180 19.59 57.86 40.66
N GLY A 181 19.68 58.65 39.59
CA GLY A 181 19.00 58.39 38.31
C GLY A 181 19.48 57.10 37.64
N LEU A 182 20.79 56.96 37.47
CA LEU A 182 21.44 55.76 36.94
C LEU A 182 21.10 54.51 37.75
N LYS A 183 21.10 54.60 39.09
CA LYS A 183 20.71 53.50 39.98
C LYS A 183 19.27 53.05 39.74
N LYS A 184 18.32 53.98 39.56
CA LYS A 184 16.92 53.64 39.25
C LYS A 184 16.80 52.94 37.90
N GLN A 185 17.43 53.49 36.85
CA GLN A 185 17.44 52.89 35.51
C GLN A 185 18.04 51.47 35.52
N LEU A 186 19.13 51.27 36.25
CA LEU A 186 19.75 49.95 36.41
C LEU A 186 18.82 48.98 37.16
N GLN A 187 18.13 49.44 38.21
CA GLN A 187 17.21 48.64 39.00
C GLN A 187 15.94 48.25 38.22
N GLU A 188 15.42 49.15 37.38
CA GLU A 188 14.34 48.86 36.42
C GLU A 188 14.79 47.85 35.36
N THR A 189 15.99 48.01 34.80
CA THR A 189 16.58 47.08 33.83
C THR A 189 16.77 45.69 34.42
N LEU A 190 17.29 45.59 35.65
CA LEU A 190 17.43 44.33 36.38
C LEU A 190 16.08 43.66 36.65
N SER A 191 15.04 44.43 37.00
CA SER A 191 13.67 43.91 37.19
C SER A 191 13.11 43.32 35.89
N TYR A 192 13.27 44.03 34.77
CA TYR A 192 12.85 43.57 33.45
C TYR A 192 13.61 42.30 33.01
N GLN A 193 14.93 42.27 33.20
CA GLN A 193 15.76 41.10 32.91
C GLN A 193 15.36 39.89 33.77
N ALA A 194 15.12 40.07 35.08
CA ALA A 194 14.66 39.01 35.97
C ALA A 194 13.30 38.43 35.54
N GLN A 195 12.36 39.29 35.11
CA GLN A 195 11.07 38.84 34.59
C GLN A 195 11.22 38.05 33.28
N SER A 196 12.09 38.50 32.37
CA SER A 196 12.39 37.82 31.10
C SER A 196 13.07 36.45 31.35
N ILE A 197 14.01 36.37 32.27
CA ILE A 197 14.63 35.11 32.71
C ILE A 197 13.56 34.14 33.24
N GLY A 198 12.66 34.60 34.11
CA GLY A 198 11.57 33.76 34.64
C GLY A 198 10.62 33.23 33.56
N GLN A 199 10.33 34.02 32.52
CA GLN A 199 9.56 33.57 31.35
C GLN A 199 10.32 32.50 30.54
N LEU A 200 11.60 32.73 30.25
CA LEU A 200 12.46 31.79 29.53
C LEU A 200 12.65 30.46 30.31
N GLU A 201 12.77 30.52 31.64
CA GLU A 201 12.83 29.33 32.50
C GLU A 201 11.50 28.58 32.58
N GLY A 202 10.36 29.27 32.43
CA GLY A 202 9.05 28.67 32.24
C GLY A 202 8.99 27.87 30.93
N ALA A 203 9.24 28.54 29.80
CA ALA A 203 9.25 27.93 28.48
C ALA A 203 10.25 26.77 28.36
N LYS A 204 11.43 26.88 28.99
CA LYS A 204 12.44 25.82 29.05
C LYS A 204 11.97 24.58 29.81
N ARG A 205 11.16 24.73 30.86
CA ARG A 205 10.56 23.59 31.58
C ARG A 205 9.45 22.93 30.78
N GLU A 206 8.59 23.72 30.15
CA GLU A 206 7.52 23.22 29.29
C GLU A 206 8.05 22.44 28.08
N LEU A 207 9.07 22.97 27.39
CA LEU A 207 9.72 22.31 26.26
C LEU A 207 10.42 20.99 26.66
N ARG A 208 10.98 20.92 27.87
CA ARG A 208 11.56 19.67 28.41
C ARG A 208 10.51 18.60 28.66
N ALA A 209 9.40 18.95 29.30
CA ALA A 209 8.30 18.00 29.53
C ALA A 209 7.71 17.49 28.20
N LEU A 210 7.60 18.36 27.19
CA LEU A 210 7.21 17.98 25.82
C LEU A 210 8.22 17.05 25.13
N LEU A 211 9.52 17.24 25.34
CA LEU A 211 10.56 16.35 24.83
C LEU A 211 10.48 14.98 25.50
N GLU A 212 10.44 14.92 26.83
CA GLU A 212 10.32 13.66 27.61
C GLU A 212 9.08 12.85 27.21
N ALA A 213 7.92 13.52 27.07
CA ALA A 213 6.69 12.87 26.61
C ALA A 213 6.82 12.33 25.17
N ARG A 214 7.46 13.09 24.26
CA ARG A 214 7.66 12.68 22.86
C ARG A 214 8.69 11.56 22.73
N GLU A 215 9.72 11.54 23.57
CA GLU A 215 10.70 10.45 23.66
C GLU A 215 10.03 9.14 24.14
N GLY A 216 9.14 9.21 25.13
CA GLY A 216 8.34 8.06 25.57
C GLY A 216 7.47 7.46 24.45
N VAL A 217 6.70 8.30 23.74
CA VAL A 217 5.89 7.87 22.58
C VAL A 217 6.78 7.26 21.48
N LEU A 218 7.95 7.84 21.24
CA LEU A 218 8.90 7.36 20.23
C LEU A 218 9.56 6.03 20.64
N HIS A 219 9.71 5.76 21.95
CA HIS A 219 10.17 4.47 22.45
C HIS A 219 9.11 3.38 22.26
N GLN A 220 7.86 3.65 22.63
CA GLN A 220 6.74 2.72 22.42
C GLN A 220 6.59 2.37 20.93
N ALA A 221 6.54 3.38 20.05
CA ALA A 221 6.40 3.17 18.61
C ALA A 221 7.55 2.37 17.97
N LYS A 222 8.76 2.39 18.57
CA LYS A 222 9.88 1.53 18.15
C LYS A 222 9.70 0.08 18.57
N GLU A 223 9.14 -0.17 19.74
CA GLU A 223 8.86 -1.52 20.24
C GLU A 223 7.72 -2.15 19.45
N ASP A 224 6.62 -1.43 19.24
CA ASP A 224 5.49 -1.84 18.40
C ASP A 224 5.95 -2.16 16.96
N LEU A 225 6.85 -1.34 16.40
CA LEU A 225 7.43 -1.59 15.07
C LEU A 225 8.30 -2.85 15.06
N ALA A 226 9.14 -3.04 16.07
CA ALA A 226 9.99 -4.23 16.18
C ALA A 226 9.19 -5.52 16.40
N GLU A 227 8.03 -5.46 17.05
CA GLU A 227 7.10 -6.58 17.17
C GLU A 227 6.44 -6.89 15.81
N ARG A 228 5.89 -5.88 15.14
CA ARG A 228 5.29 -6.01 13.80
C ARG A 228 6.30 -6.51 12.76
N ASP A 229 7.57 -6.14 12.87
CA ASP A 229 8.64 -6.64 12.00
C ASP A 229 8.90 -8.15 12.22
N ARG A 230 8.84 -8.64 13.47
CA ARG A 230 8.95 -10.08 13.77
C ARG A 230 7.74 -10.85 13.24
N GLU A 231 6.54 -10.33 13.43
CA GLU A 231 5.31 -10.94 12.89
C GLU A 231 5.36 -11.03 11.36
N ASN A 232 5.76 -9.94 10.69
CA ASN A 232 5.95 -9.93 9.23
C ASN A 232 7.02 -10.94 8.76
N GLN A 233 8.11 -11.11 9.51
CA GLN A 233 9.12 -12.12 9.21
C GLN A 233 8.58 -13.55 9.36
N ALA A 234 7.82 -13.82 10.43
CA ALA A 234 7.19 -15.13 10.67
C ALA A 234 6.16 -15.47 9.58
N LEU A 235 5.27 -14.53 9.23
CA LEU A 235 4.29 -14.71 8.16
C LEU A 235 4.95 -14.94 6.80
N ARG A 236 6.02 -14.20 6.47
CA ARG A 236 6.79 -14.42 5.22
C ARG A 236 7.46 -15.79 5.17
N ALA A 237 7.99 -16.27 6.29
CA ALA A 237 8.53 -17.63 6.39
C ALA A 237 7.44 -18.69 6.19
N GLN A 238 6.26 -18.51 6.81
CA GLN A 238 5.11 -19.41 6.63
C GLN A 238 4.63 -19.46 5.18
N VAL A 239 4.49 -18.30 4.51
CA VAL A 239 4.13 -18.24 3.08
C VAL A 239 5.17 -18.94 2.21
N THR A 240 6.47 -18.82 2.54
CA THR A 240 7.54 -19.50 1.79
C THR A 240 7.42 -21.03 1.91
N VAL A 241 7.16 -21.56 3.11
CA VAL A 241 6.93 -23.00 3.33
C VAL A 241 5.66 -23.48 2.62
N GLN A 242 4.58 -22.70 2.63
CA GLN A 242 3.35 -23.04 1.91
C GLN A 242 3.54 -23.07 0.40
N LEU A 243 4.28 -22.12 -0.19
CA LEU A 243 4.60 -22.12 -1.61
C LEU A 243 5.47 -23.32 -2.03
N GLN A 244 6.44 -23.70 -1.19
CA GLN A 244 7.24 -24.92 -1.39
C GLN A 244 6.34 -26.17 -1.37
N GLY A 245 5.47 -26.31 -0.38
CA GLY A 245 4.53 -27.43 -0.30
C GLY A 245 3.55 -27.52 -1.47
N LEU A 246 3.05 -26.38 -1.98
CA LEU A 246 2.24 -26.34 -3.20
C LEU A 246 3.01 -26.81 -4.43
N THR A 247 4.27 -26.37 -4.58
CA THR A 247 5.14 -26.80 -5.70
C THR A 247 5.38 -28.32 -5.66
N GLU A 248 5.68 -28.88 -4.49
CA GLU A 248 5.85 -30.34 -4.30
C GLU A 248 4.56 -31.12 -4.63
N GLN A 249 3.39 -30.58 -4.29
CA GLN A 249 2.09 -31.15 -4.63
C GLN A 249 1.80 -31.08 -6.13
N GLU A 250 2.09 -29.96 -6.80
CA GLU A 250 1.96 -29.82 -8.26
C GLU A 250 2.86 -30.83 -9.00
N GLU A 251 4.13 -30.98 -8.59
CA GLU A 251 5.04 -31.99 -9.15
C GLU A 251 4.59 -33.43 -8.88
N HIS A 252 3.94 -33.69 -7.74
CA HIS A 252 3.38 -35.00 -7.44
C HIS A 252 2.16 -35.31 -8.31
N LEU A 253 1.20 -34.38 -8.41
CA LEU A 253 0.04 -34.49 -9.29
C LEU A 253 0.45 -34.67 -10.75
N HIS A 254 1.47 -33.93 -11.21
CA HIS A 254 2.00 -34.08 -12.56
C HIS A 254 2.57 -35.49 -12.83
N ARG A 255 3.33 -36.04 -11.87
CA ARG A 255 3.85 -37.42 -11.98
C ARG A 255 2.73 -38.46 -12.03
N LEU A 256 1.72 -38.33 -11.17
CA LEU A 256 0.56 -39.23 -11.15
C LEU A 256 -0.26 -39.17 -12.44
N GLU A 257 -0.48 -37.99 -13.01
CA GLU A 257 -1.17 -37.83 -14.29
C GLU A 257 -0.37 -38.45 -15.46
N MET A 258 0.96 -38.29 -15.47
CA MET A 258 1.82 -38.95 -16.47
C MET A 258 1.84 -40.47 -16.31
N GLU A 259 1.78 -40.98 -15.08
CA GLU A 259 1.67 -42.41 -14.79
C GLU A 259 0.29 -42.95 -15.21
N ARG A 260 -0.81 -42.23 -14.94
CA ARG A 260 -2.16 -42.57 -15.43
C ARG A 260 -2.17 -42.73 -16.95
N ARG A 261 -1.65 -41.75 -17.70
CA ARG A 261 -1.56 -41.81 -19.18
C ARG A 261 -0.75 -43.01 -19.67
N ARG A 262 0.36 -43.33 -18.99
CA ARG A 262 1.18 -44.50 -19.31
C ARG A 262 0.43 -45.81 -19.06
N LEU A 263 -0.15 -45.97 -17.87
CA LEU A 263 -0.88 -47.18 -17.49
C LEU A 263 -2.11 -47.38 -18.37
N HIS A 264 -2.85 -46.30 -18.66
CA HIS A 264 -3.98 -46.31 -19.59
C HIS A 264 -3.56 -46.81 -20.97
N ASN A 265 -2.46 -46.29 -21.55
CA ASN A 265 -1.96 -46.79 -22.82
C ASN A 265 -1.60 -48.28 -22.77
N VAL A 266 -0.89 -48.73 -21.73
CA VAL A 266 -0.54 -50.15 -21.56
C VAL A 266 -1.79 -51.03 -21.48
N VAL A 267 -2.84 -50.60 -20.76
CA VAL A 267 -4.12 -51.31 -20.70
C VAL A 267 -4.80 -51.37 -22.08
N GLN A 268 -4.77 -50.28 -22.86
CA GLN A 268 -5.33 -50.29 -24.22
C GLN A 268 -4.52 -51.16 -25.19
N GLU A 269 -3.19 -51.20 -25.07
CA GLU A 269 -2.32 -52.06 -25.89
C GLU A 269 -2.52 -53.54 -25.57
N LEU A 270 -2.67 -53.88 -24.29
CA LEU A 270 -3.03 -55.24 -23.85
C LEU A 270 -4.45 -55.65 -24.29
N LYS A 271 -5.37 -54.69 -24.42
CA LYS A 271 -6.70 -54.89 -25.04
C LYS A 271 -6.65 -54.98 -26.58
N GLY A 272 -5.53 -54.67 -27.23
CA GLY A 272 -5.40 -54.61 -28.69
C GLY A 272 -5.59 -53.21 -29.28
N ASN A 273 -4.66 -52.83 -30.16
CA ASN A 273 -4.69 -51.57 -30.91
C ASN A 273 -5.69 -51.58 -32.07
N ILE A 274 -5.99 -52.75 -32.67
CA ILE A 274 -7.21 -52.97 -33.44
C ILE A 274 -8.15 -53.77 -32.54
N ARG A 275 -9.41 -53.37 -32.48
CA ARG A 275 -10.50 -54.14 -31.87
C ARG A 275 -11.71 -54.22 -32.79
N VAL A 276 -12.48 -55.29 -32.67
CA VAL A 276 -13.73 -55.49 -33.39
C VAL A 276 -14.84 -55.85 -32.41
N PHE A 277 -15.90 -55.05 -32.39
CA PHE A 277 -17.12 -55.32 -31.62
C PHE A 277 -18.26 -55.67 -32.57
N CYS A 278 -18.93 -56.79 -32.33
CA CYS A 278 -20.18 -57.12 -33.03
C CYS A 278 -21.35 -56.55 -32.24
N ARG A 279 -22.29 -55.86 -32.93
CA ARG A 279 -23.53 -55.38 -32.32
C ARG A 279 -24.73 -55.82 -33.15
N VAL A 280 -25.55 -56.66 -32.56
CA VAL A 280 -26.83 -57.07 -33.16
C VAL A 280 -27.91 -56.10 -32.68
N ARG A 281 -28.64 -55.47 -33.60
CA ARG A 281 -29.74 -54.56 -33.21
C ARG A 281 -30.98 -55.34 -32.77
N PRO A 282 -31.87 -54.74 -31.93
CA PRO A 282 -33.20 -55.28 -31.70
C PRO A 282 -34.04 -55.37 -32.99
N LEU A 283 -35.01 -56.30 -32.98
CA LEU A 283 -36.12 -56.35 -33.93
C LEU A 283 -36.97 -55.09 -33.78
N LEU A 284 -37.31 -54.45 -34.90
CA LEU A 284 -38.11 -53.23 -34.91
C LEU A 284 -39.60 -53.55 -35.00
N ALA A 285 -40.44 -52.66 -34.47
CA ALA A 285 -41.89 -52.81 -34.53
C ALA A 285 -42.38 -52.86 -35.99
N GLY A 286 -42.92 -54.02 -36.40
CA GLY A 286 -43.37 -54.29 -37.77
C GLY A 286 -42.45 -55.19 -38.59
N GLU A 287 -41.29 -55.61 -38.07
CA GLU A 287 -40.45 -56.61 -38.73
C GLU A 287 -40.97 -58.04 -38.47
N PRO A 288 -40.99 -58.93 -39.48
CA PRO A 288 -41.51 -60.28 -39.33
C PRO A 288 -40.53 -61.18 -38.56
N GLN A 289 -40.91 -61.62 -37.36
CA GLN A 289 -40.21 -62.67 -36.62
C GLN A 289 -40.70 -64.05 -37.08
N ASN A 290 -40.41 -64.38 -38.34
CA ASN A 290 -40.73 -65.68 -38.93
C ASN A 290 -39.57 -66.65 -38.71
N GLY A 291 -39.83 -67.79 -38.06
CA GLY A 291 -38.84 -68.85 -37.83
C GLY A 291 -38.06 -68.75 -36.51
N PRO A 292 -37.17 -69.73 -36.23
CA PRO A 292 -36.24 -69.66 -35.10
C PRO A 292 -35.21 -68.54 -35.31
N ASP A 293 -34.72 -67.94 -34.22
CA ASP A 293 -33.72 -66.87 -34.30
C ASP A 293 -32.43 -67.40 -34.97
N PRO A 294 -31.97 -66.84 -36.10
CA PRO A 294 -30.74 -67.28 -36.74
C PRO A 294 -29.49 -66.94 -35.93
N LEU A 295 -29.58 -66.12 -34.89
CA LEU A 295 -28.45 -65.69 -34.05
C LEU A 295 -28.51 -66.32 -32.67
N HIS A 296 -27.46 -67.06 -32.31
CA HIS A 296 -27.30 -67.67 -31.00
C HIS A 296 -26.08 -67.09 -30.26
N PHE A 297 -26.30 -66.66 -29.02
CA PHE A 297 -25.30 -66.06 -28.13
C PHE A 297 -24.98 -67.06 -27.00
N PRO A 298 -23.74 -67.59 -26.90
CA PRO A 298 -23.39 -68.50 -25.81
C PRO A 298 -23.41 -67.78 -24.45
N ALA A 299 -24.22 -68.28 -23.51
CA ALA A 299 -24.53 -67.59 -22.25
C ALA A 299 -23.34 -67.31 -21.30
N GLN A 300 -22.16 -67.84 -21.59
CA GLN A 300 -20.92 -67.63 -20.81
C GLN A 300 -19.78 -67.01 -21.64
N ASP A 301 -19.99 -66.69 -22.92
CA ASP A 301 -18.96 -66.14 -23.81
C ASP A 301 -19.50 -64.89 -24.52
N ASN A 302 -19.20 -63.71 -23.96
CA ASN A 302 -19.54 -62.41 -24.54
C ASN A 302 -18.66 -62.01 -25.74
N LYS A 303 -17.86 -62.94 -26.28
CA LYS A 303 -17.01 -62.75 -27.46
C LYS A 303 -17.45 -63.59 -28.66
N ALA A 304 -18.34 -64.56 -28.46
CA ALA A 304 -18.79 -65.49 -29.50
C ALA A 304 -20.19 -65.14 -30.03
N LEU A 305 -20.37 -65.32 -31.34
CA LEU A 305 -21.66 -65.27 -32.02
C LEU A 305 -21.78 -66.48 -32.96
N VAL A 306 -22.88 -67.22 -32.87
CA VAL A 306 -23.18 -68.33 -33.78
C VAL A 306 -24.33 -67.92 -34.69
N LEU A 307 -24.08 -67.86 -35.99
CA LEU A 307 -25.07 -67.59 -37.03
C LEU A 307 -25.47 -68.90 -37.70
N SER A 308 -26.76 -69.24 -37.64
CA SER A 308 -27.30 -70.53 -38.09
C SER A 308 -28.29 -70.36 -39.25
N LYS A 309 -28.28 -71.30 -40.20
CA LYS A 309 -29.27 -71.37 -41.30
C LYS A 309 -29.76 -72.79 -41.52
N ALA A 310 -31.08 -72.95 -41.54
CA ALA A 310 -31.72 -74.17 -42.01
C ALA A 310 -31.54 -74.33 -43.53
N GLU A 311 -31.05 -75.49 -43.98
CA GLU A 311 -31.11 -75.86 -45.40
C GLU A 311 -32.43 -76.60 -45.69
N GLU A 312 -33.34 -75.97 -46.44
CA GLU A 312 -34.48 -76.67 -47.01
C GLU A 312 -34.01 -77.59 -48.15
N SER A 313 -34.17 -78.90 -47.96
CA SER A 313 -33.83 -79.91 -48.95
C SER A 313 -34.80 -79.86 -50.14
N HIS A 314 -34.38 -79.26 -51.26
CA HIS A 314 -35.15 -79.19 -52.52
C HIS A 314 -35.52 -80.56 -53.14
N VAL A 315 -34.94 -81.66 -52.63
CA VAL A 315 -35.31 -83.03 -52.95
C VAL A 315 -35.66 -83.71 -51.62
N GLY A 316 -36.85 -84.29 -51.50
CA GLY A 316 -37.41 -84.81 -50.23
C GLY A 316 -36.75 -86.08 -49.67
N ARG A 317 -35.43 -86.06 -49.48
CA ARG A 317 -34.65 -87.08 -48.78
C ARG A 317 -33.70 -86.41 -47.81
N GLU A 318 -34.00 -86.59 -46.52
CA GLU A 318 -33.21 -86.25 -45.33
C GLU A 318 -32.74 -84.79 -45.22
N ARG A 319 -33.08 -84.15 -44.10
CA ARG A 319 -32.56 -82.81 -43.78
C ARG A 319 -31.04 -82.88 -43.70
N LYS A 320 -30.36 -82.22 -44.63
CA LYS A 320 -28.95 -81.88 -44.45
C LYS A 320 -28.88 -80.98 -43.21
N GLY A 321 -27.98 -81.29 -42.28
CA GLY A 321 -27.92 -80.60 -40.99
C GLY A 321 -27.72 -79.09 -41.14
N ASP A 322 -28.28 -78.32 -40.20
CA ASP A 322 -28.26 -76.85 -40.25
C ASP A 322 -26.82 -76.31 -40.37
N LEU A 323 -26.64 -75.28 -41.20
CA LEU A 323 -25.34 -74.64 -41.38
C LEU A 323 -25.08 -73.67 -40.23
N HIS A 324 -24.04 -73.94 -39.45
CA HIS A 324 -23.61 -73.11 -38.33
C HIS A 324 -22.30 -72.39 -38.66
N TYR A 325 -22.24 -71.09 -38.40
CA TYR A 325 -21.06 -70.25 -38.54
C TYR A 325 -20.73 -69.58 -37.20
N GLU A 326 -19.67 -70.04 -36.54
CA GLU A 326 -19.16 -69.43 -35.31
C GLU A 326 -18.18 -68.29 -35.64
N PHE A 327 -18.36 -67.13 -34.99
CA PHE A 327 -17.49 -65.97 -35.09
C PHE A 327 -17.04 -65.54 -33.69
N ARG A 328 -15.78 -65.09 -33.58
CA ARG A 328 -15.22 -64.51 -32.34
C ARG A 328 -14.70 -63.09 -32.56
N PHE A 329 -15.01 -62.22 -31.62
CA PHE A 329 -14.72 -60.79 -31.61
C PHE A 329 -14.20 -60.35 -30.24
N ASP A 330 -13.78 -59.09 -30.05
CA ASP A 330 -13.37 -58.61 -28.72
C ASP A 330 -14.55 -58.51 -27.75
N ARG A 331 -15.74 -58.18 -28.28
CA ARG A 331 -17.02 -58.15 -27.59
C ARG A 331 -18.18 -58.33 -28.57
N VAL A 332 -19.23 -59.01 -28.12
CA VAL A 332 -20.48 -59.24 -28.85
C VAL A 332 -21.62 -58.68 -28.01
N PHE A 333 -22.29 -57.65 -28.54
CA PHE A 333 -23.45 -57.02 -27.92
C PHE A 333 -24.73 -57.63 -28.49
N PRO A 334 -25.54 -58.33 -27.67
CA PRO A 334 -26.82 -58.91 -28.09
C PRO A 334 -27.89 -57.81 -28.31
N PRO A 335 -29.06 -58.16 -28.88
CA PRO A 335 -30.19 -57.24 -29.10
C PRO A 335 -30.67 -56.45 -27.87
N SER A 336 -30.36 -56.93 -26.66
CA SER A 336 -30.71 -56.31 -25.37
C SER A 336 -29.69 -55.29 -24.85
N ALA A 337 -28.53 -55.12 -25.51
CA ALA A 337 -27.47 -54.23 -25.05
C ALA A 337 -27.83 -52.75 -25.26
N SER A 338 -27.73 -51.95 -24.19
CA SER A 338 -28.02 -50.51 -24.21
C SER A 338 -26.95 -49.70 -24.96
N GLN A 339 -27.20 -48.41 -25.17
CA GLN A 339 -26.17 -47.50 -25.67
C GLN A 339 -25.05 -47.30 -24.62
N ASP A 340 -25.39 -47.20 -23.34
CA ASP A 340 -24.44 -47.03 -22.24
C ASP A 340 -23.45 -48.19 -22.15
N GLU A 341 -23.91 -49.43 -22.21
CA GLU A 341 -23.04 -50.62 -22.15
C GLU A 341 -22.04 -50.65 -23.33
N VAL A 342 -22.46 -50.16 -24.49
CA VAL A 342 -21.59 -50.02 -25.67
C VAL A 342 -20.61 -48.86 -25.49
N PHE A 343 -21.03 -47.78 -24.82
CA PHE A 343 -20.20 -46.60 -24.59
C PHE A 343 -19.11 -46.81 -23.53
N GLU A 344 -19.32 -47.63 -22.50
CA GLU A 344 -18.30 -47.93 -21.46
C GLU A 344 -16.95 -48.37 -22.06
N GLU A 345 -16.96 -49.19 -23.12
CA GLU A 345 -15.74 -49.63 -23.81
C GLU A 345 -15.12 -48.55 -24.70
N ILE A 346 -15.94 -47.62 -25.20
CA ILE A 346 -15.52 -46.47 -26.02
C ILE A 346 -14.95 -45.35 -25.15
N ALA A 347 -15.44 -45.18 -23.92
CA ALA A 347 -14.97 -44.13 -23.01
C ALA A 347 -13.46 -44.21 -22.78
N LEU A 348 -12.91 -45.43 -22.72
CA LEU A 348 -11.47 -45.68 -22.63
C LEU A 348 -10.69 -45.27 -23.91
N LEU A 349 -11.32 -45.36 -25.07
CA LEU A 349 -10.76 -44.85 -26.33
C LEU A 349 -10.85 -43.32 -26.41
N VAL A 350 -11.93 -42.71 -25.94
CA VAL A 350 -12.05 -41.24 -25.80
C VAL A 350 -10.95 -40.70 -24.88
N GLN A 351 -10.72 -41.31 -23.72
CA GLN A 351 -9.60 -40.98 -22.83
C GLN A 351 -8.24 -41.13 -23.54
N SER A 352 -8.06 -42.13 -24.41
CA SER A 352 -6.84 -42.27 -25.22
C SER A 352 -6.63 -41.09 -26.17
N ALA A 353 -7.74 -40.59 -26.74
CA ALA A 353 -7.81 -39.35 -27.52
C ALA A 353 -7.93 -38.08 -26.65
N LEU A 354 -7.53 -38.14 -25.38
CA LEU A 354 -7.20 -36.98 -24.53
C LEU A 354 -5.78 -37.08 -23.96
N ASP A 355 -5.22 -38.30 -23.93
CA ASP A 355 -3.86 -38.61 -23.45
C ASP A 355 -2.76 -38.39 -24.50
N GLY A 356 -3.11 -38.35 -25.80
CA GLY A 356 -2.18 -38.04 -26.91
C GLY A 356 -2.20 -39.04 -28.08
N TYR A 357 -3.19 -39.92 -28.18
CA TYR A 357 -3.24 -40.97 -29.20
C TYR A 357 -4.32 -40.71 -30.25
N HIS A 358 -4.01 -40.98 -31.52
CA HIS A 358 -5.02 -41.01 -32.57
C HIS A 358 -5.97 -42.19 -32.36
N VAL A 359 -7.26 -41.96 -32.56
CA VAL A 359 -8.31 -42.96 -32.38
C VAL A 359 -9.25 -42.92 -33.58
N CYS A 360 -9.60 -44.08 -34.11
CA CYS A 360 -10.63 -44.24 -35.13
C CYS A 360 -11.66 -45.26 -34.70
N ILE A 361 -12.92 -44.84 -34.61
CA ILE A 361 -14.07 -45.70 -34.35
C ILE A 361 -14.99 -45.62 -35.56
N PHE A 362 -15.32 -46.76 -36.16
CA PHE A 362 -16.19 -46.80 -37.32
C PHE A 362 -17.24 -47.90 -37.25
N ALA A 363 -18.44 -47.59 -37.72
CA ALA A 363 -19.54 -48.54 -37.85
C ALA A 363 -19.61 -49.10 -39.27
N TYR A 364 -19.74 -50.42 -39.39
CA TYR A 364 -19.74 -51.18 -40.65
C TYR A 364 -20.88 -52.21 -40.66
N GLY A 365 -21.39 -52.54 -41.86
CA GLY A 365 -22.50 -53.47 -42.07
C GLY A 365 -23.51 -52.93 -43.08
N GLN A 366 -24.51 -53.73 -43.44
CA GLN A 366 -25.52 -53.33 -44.44
C GLN A 366 -26.36 -52.12 -44.00
N THR A 367 -27.06 -51.47 -44.94
CA THR A 367 -28.14 -50.54 -44.63
C THR A 367 -29.24 -51.24 -43.81
N GLY A 368 -29.75 -50.55 -42.79
CA GLY A 368 -30.74 -51.11 -41.85
C GLY A 368 -30.18 -52.00 -40.73
N SER A 369 -28.86 -52.16 -40.60
CA SER A 369 -28.21 -52.95 -39.53
C SER A 369 -28.05 -52.22 -38.19
N GLY A 370 -28.20 -50.88 -38.15
CA GLY A 370 -28.05 -50.09 -36.92
C GLY A 370 -26.75 -49.28 -36.77
N LYS A 371 -25.98 -49.09 -37.86
CA LYS A 371 -24.75 -48.25 -37.87
C LYS A 371 -25.01 -46.83 -37.36
N THR A 372 -25.90 -46.09 -38.02
CA THR A 372 -26.27 -44.72 -37.67
C THR A 372 -26.87 -44.62 -36.26
N TYR A 373 -27.71 -45.59 -35.86
CA TYR A 373 -28.22 -45.67 -34.48
C TYR A 373 -27.11 -45.89 -33.43
N THR A 374 -26.04 -46.61 -33.79
CA THR A 374 -24.86 -46.74 -32.92
C THR A 374 -24.10 -45.42 -32.83
N MET A 375 -23.83 -44.76 -33.95
CA MET A 375 -22.98 -43.56 -33.97
C MET A 375 -23.70 -42.29 -33.51
N GLU A 376 -24.91 -42.03 -34.00
CA GLU A 376 -25.71 -40.82 -33.71
C GLU A 376 -26.70 -41.06 -32.56
N GLY A 377 -27.35 -42.23 -32.53
CA GLY A 377 -28.56 -42.48 -31.75
C GLY A 377 -29.83 -42.23 -32.59
N PRO A 378 -31.02 -42.20 -31.96
CA PRO A 378 -32.22 -41.66 -32.58
C PRO A 378 -32.25 -40.13 -32.48
N ASP A 379 -33.16 -39.48 -33.22
CA ASP A 379 -33.27 -38.01 -33.26
C ASP A 379 -33.71 -37.40 -31.91
N ASP A 380 -34.43 -38.17 -31.08
CA ASP A 380 -34.66 -37.81 -29.68
C ASP A 380 -33.38 -38.08 -28.87
N LEU A 381 -32.63 -37.00 -28.64
CA LEU A 381 -31.41 -36.96 -27.82
C LEU A 381 -31.71 -37.14 -26.32
N SER A 382 -32.50 -38.16 -25.97
CA SER A 382 -32.73 -38.59 -24.59
C SER A 382 -31.44 -39.19 -24.02
N PRO A 383 -31.09 -38.94 -22.74
CA PRO A 383 -29.84 -39.43 -22.17
C PRO A 383 -29.61 -40.95 -22.31
N GLU A 384 -30.68 -41.74 -22.31
CA GLU A 384 -30.65 -43.21 -22.37
C GLU A 384 -30.45 -43.78 -23.80
N THR A 385 -30.66 -42.95 -24.84
CA THR A 385 -30.66 -43.37 -26.25
C THR A 385 -29.54 -42.76 -27.10
N LEU A 386 -28.78 -41.81 -26.55
CA LEU A 386 -27.65 -41.14 -27.21
C LEU A 386 -26.69 -42.14 -27.87
N GLY A 387 -26.27 -41.83 -29.10
CA GLY A 387 -25.22 -42.60 -29.78
C GLY A 387 -23.81 -42.29 -29.26
N MET A 388 -22.83 -42.99 -29.82
CA MET A 388 -21.44 -42.90 -29.38
C MET A 388 -20.82 -41.52 -29.62
N ILE A 389 -21.32 -40.75 -30.60
CA ILE A 389 -20.84 -39.39 -30.89
C ILE A 389 -21.27 -38.38 -29.83
N PRO A 390 -22.56 -38.20 -29.49
CA PRO A 390 -22.94 -37.29 -28.42
C PRO A 390 -22.34 -37.68 -27.07
N HIS A 391 -22.25 -38.97 -26.74
CA HIS A 391 -21.55 -39.42 -25.53
C HIS A 391 -20.05 -39.08 -25.53
N ALA A 392 -19.31 -39.38 -26.60
CA ALA A 392 -17.89 -39.03 -26.69
C ALA A 392 -17.65 -37.51 -26.57
N VAL A 393 -18.53 -36.69 -27.15
CA VAL A 393 -18.44 -35.22 -27.04
C VAL A 393 -18.73 -34.75 -25.61
N GLN A 394 -19.71 -35.33 -24.92
CA GLN A 394 -19.97 -35.00 -23.50
C GLN A 394 -18.77 -35.35 -22.61
N GLN A 395 -18.19 -36.54 -22.78
CA GLN A 395 -17.02 -36.97 -22.03
C GLN A 395 -15.81 -36.05 -22.29
N ILE A 396 -15.54 -35.68 -23.55
CA ILE A 396 -14.45 -34.73 -23.90
C ILE A 396 -14.62 -33.42 -23.14
N PHE A 397 -15.81 -32.80 -23.19
CA PHE A 397 -16.05 -31.54 -22.49
C PHE A 397 -16.02 -31.64 -20.95
N GLN A 398 -16.29 -32.83 -20.39
CA GLN A 398 -16.16 -33.06 -18.96
C GLN A 398 -14.68 -33.19 -18.56
N GLU A 399 -13.95 -34.11 -19.21
CA GLU A 399 -12.53 -34.33 -18.93
C GLU A 399 -11.68 -33.08 -19.22
N ALA A 400 -12.02 -32.29 -20.24
CA ALA A 400 -11.33 -31.03 -20.55
C ALA A 400 -11.38 -30.06 -19.36
N ARG A 401 -12.54 -29.88 -18.72
CA ARG A 401 -12.69 -29.04 -17.52
C ARG A 401 -11.95 -29.60 -16.32
N GLU A 402 -11.95 -30.92 -16.15
CA GLU A 402 -11.17 -31.57 -15.10
C GLU A 402 -9.66 -31.39 -15.32
N LEU A 403 -9.19 -31.39 -16.56
CA LEU A 403 -7.81 -31.09 -16.93
C LEU A 403 -7.46 -29.61 -16.74
N GLU A 404 -8.36 -28.68 -17.08
CA GLU A 404 -8.23 -27.24 -16.80
C GLU A 404 -8.06 -26.98 -15.29
N SER A 405 -8.83 -27.67 -14.44
CA SER A 405 -8.67 -27.57 -12.98
C SER A 405 -7.30 -28.04 -12.46
N LYS A 406 -6.58 -28.85 -13.26
CA LYS A 406 -5.22 -29.35 -13.01
C LYS A 406 -4.14 -28.54 -13.75
N GLY A 407 -4.49 -27.36 -14.28
CA GLY A 407 -3.56 -26.43 -14.94
C GLY A 407 -3.29 -26.70 -16.44
N TRP A 408 -3.97 -27.66 -17.06
CA TRP A 408 -3.81 -27.91 -18.50
C TRP A 408 -4.61 -26.91 -19.33
N GLN A 409 -4.00 -26.34 -20.37
CA GLN A 409 -4.75 -25.59 -21.38
C GLN A 409 -5.22 -26.54 -22.46
N VAL A 410 -6.54 -26.73 -22.58
CA VAL A 410 -7.17 -27.57 -23.61
C VAL A 410 -7.67 -26.69 -24.75
N LYS A 411 -7.39 -27.09 -25.99
CA LYS A 411 -7.92 -26.49 -27.22
C LYS A 411 -8.59 -27.56 -28.04
N GLU A 412 -9.86 -27.38 -28.34
CA GLU A 412 -10.68 -28.30 -29.11
C GLU A 412 -11.03 -27.69 -30.46
N GLU A 413 -10.80 -28.43 -31.54
CA GLU A 413 -11.20 -28.08 -32.89
C GLU A 413 -12.04 -29.22 -33.48
N ALA A 414 -13.36 -29.11 -33.35
CA ALA A 414 -14.30 -30.00 -34.03
C ALA A 414 -14.40 -29.61 -35.50
N ARG A 415 -13.85 -30.43 -36.40
CA ARG A 415 -13.92 -30.19 -37.85
C ARG A 415 -15.16 -30.84 -38.45
N GLY A 416 -16.25 -30.09 -38.44
CA GLY A 416 -17.37 -30.22 -39.39
C GLY A 416 -17.36 -29.02 -40.35
N CYS A 417 -17.70 -29.22 -41.62
CA CYS A 417 -17.76 -28.11 -42.57
C CYS A 417 -19.05 -27.29 -42.34
N GLY A 418 -18.97 -26.25 -41.51
CA GLY A 418 -20.07 -25.35 -41.18
C GLY A 418 -19.58 -24.19 -40.29
N SER A 419 -20.10 -23.00 -40.52
CA SER A 419 -19.57 -21.72 -40.00
C SER A 419 -19.58 -21.56 -38.47
N ALA A 420 -18.76 -20.61 -38.02
CA ALA A 420 -18.43 -20.28 -36.63
C ALA A 420 -19.60 -20.02 -35.64
N GLU A 421 -19.23 -20.08 -34.36
CA GLU A 421 -19.94 -19.66 -33.14
C GLU A 421 -21.11 -20.53 -32.62
N GLY A 422 -20.86 -21.17 -31.47
CA GLY A 422 -21.91 -21.50 -30.49
C GLY A 422 -22.74 -22.76 -30.71
N VAL A 423 -22.11 -23.94 -30.61
CA VAL A 423 -22.75 -25.25 -30.26
C VAL A 423 -24.14 -25.48 -30.87
N ARG A 424 -24.26 -25.32 -32.21
CA ARG A 424 -25.42 -25.73 -33.04
C ARG A 424 -25.04 -25.68 -34.53
N GLY A 425 -24.19 -26.62 -34.94
CA GLY A 425 -23.65 -26.65 -36.32
C GLY A 425 -22.97 -27.97 -36.67
N GLN A 426 -23.66 -29.10 -36.46
CA GLN A 426 -23.08 -30.45 -36.61
C GLN A 426 -23.09 -30.94 -38.07
N GLY A 427 -22.28 -30.33 -38.93
CA GLY A 427 -22.10 -30.77 -40.32
C GLY A 427 -21.17 -31.98 -40.45
N TRP A 428 -21.66 -33.07 -41.04
CA TRP A 428 -20.83 -34.24 -41.40
C TRP A 428 -19.95 -33.99 -42.63
N VAL A 429 -18.74 -34.54 -42.64
CA VAL A 429 -17.96 -34.65 -43.88
C VAL A 429 -18.42 -35.93 -44.60
N SER A 430 -19.13 -35.78 -45.72
CA SER A 430 -19.51 -36.92 -46.57
C SER A 430 -18.43 -37.22 -47.60
N THR A 431 -17.84 -38.41 -47.51
CA THR A 431 -16.84 -38.91 -48.48
C THR A 431 -17.36 -40.22 -49.06
N GLU A 432 -17.67 -40.26 -50.35
CA GLU A 432 -18.05 -41.50 -51.05
C GLU A 432 -19.23 -42.23 -50.36
N GLY A 433 -20.18 -41.47 -49.78
CA GLY A 433 -21.35 -41.97 -49.04
C GLY A 433 -21.12 -42.20 -47.53
N HIS A 434 -19.87 -42.24 -47.08
CA HIS A 434 -19.50 -42.39 -45.66
C HIS A 434 -19.60 -41.04 -44.93
N ARG A 435 -20.18 -41.01 -43.74
CA ARG A 435 -20.19 -39.81 -42.88
C ARG A 435 -19.02 -39.87 -41.90
N GLN A 436 -18.16 -38.86 -41.89
CA GLN A 436 -17.04 -38.75 -40.96
C GLN A 436 -17.10 -37.47 -40.11
N ARG A 437 -16.81 -37.62 -38.81
CA ARG A 437 -16.59 -36.52 -37.87
C ARG A 437 -15.21 -36.69 -37.24
N ALA A 438 -14.42 -35.62 -37.24
CA ALA A 438 -13.11 -35.60 -36.60
C ALA A 438 -13.10 -34.52 -35.51
N VAL A 439 -12.80 -34.92 -34.28
CA VAL A 439 -12.49 -34.00 -33.18
C VAL A 439 -10.99 -33.99 -33.02
N VAL A 440 -10.37 -32.82 -33.23
CA VAL A 440 -8.95 -32.59 -32.94
C VAL A 440 -8.89 -31.91 -31.57
N TRP A 441 -7.96 -32.34 -30.71
CA TRP A 441 -7.63 -31.56 -29.52
C TRP A 441 -6.12 -31.36 -29.41
N GLY A 442 -5.74 -30.34 -28.65
CA GLY A 442 -4.41 -30.21 -28.07
C GLY A 442 -4.51 -29.82 -26.61
N ALA A 443 -3.74 -30.48 -25.74
CA ALA A 443 -3.63 -30.14 -24.33
C ALA A 443 -2.16 -29.83 -23.98
N GLY A 444 -1.91 -28.78 -23.18
CA GLY A 444 -0.54 -28.37 -22.83
C GLY A 444 -0.34 -27.93 -21.39
N PHE A 445 0.49 -28.66 -20.63
CA PHE A 445 1.31 -28.22 -19.48
C PHE A 445 2.19 -29.39 -18.93
N PRO A 446 3.53 -29.29 -18.83
CA PRO A 446 4.47 -28.47 -19.60
C PRO A 446 4.81 -29.09 -20.98
N LEU A 447 4.20 -30.24 -21.31
CA LEU A 447 4.30 -30.92 -22.61
C LEU A 447 3.04 -30.69 -23.43
N SER A 448 3.18 -30.54 -24.76
CA SER A 448 2.05 -30.50 -25.69
C SER A 448 1.72 -31.91 -26.19
N VAL A 449 0.47 -32.33 -26.00
CA VAL A 449 -0.11 -33.51 -26.65
C VAL A 449 -1.18 -33.07 -27.64
N ALA A 450 -1.27 -33.74 -28.79
CA ALA A 450 -2.31 -33.49 -29.78
C ALA A 450 -2.61 -34.75 -30.58
N ALA A 451 -3.87 -35.09 -30.73
CA ALA A 451 -4.30 -36.13 -31.67
C ALA A 451 -5.73 -35.90 -32.15
N VAL A 452 -6.33 -36.95 -32.73
CA VAL A 452 -7.60 -36.87 -33.46
C VAL A 452 -8.46 -38.07 -33.09
N LEU A 453 -9.67 -37.82 -32.63
CA LEU A 453 -10.75 -38.81 -32.53
C LEU A 453 -11.58 -38.77 -33.82
N SER A 454 -11.51 -39.83 -34.61
CA SER A 454 -12.30 -40.01 -35.83
C SER A 454 -13.48 -40.93 -35.52
N LEU A 455 -14.70 -40.42 -35.70
CA LEU A 455 -15.95 -41.18 -35.56
C LEU A 455 -16.61 -41.26 -36.95
N VAL A 456 -16.77 -42.47 -37.48
CA VAL A 456 -17.19 -42.70 -38.88
C VAL A 456 -18.41 -43.61 -38.97
N ASP A 457 -19.51 -43.12 -39.55
CA ASP A 457 -20.64 -43.96 -39.99
C ASP A 457 -20.41 -44.31 -41.45
N LEU A 458 -19.96 -45.54 -41.73
CA LEU A 458 -19.72 -45.98 -43.10
C LEU A 458 -21.05 -46.17 -43.84
N ALA A 459 -21.01 -46.08 -45.17
CA ALA A 459 -22.13 -46.46 -46.02
C ALA A 459 -22.45 -47.97 -45.91
N GLY A 460 -23.61 -48.36 -46.44
CA GLY A 460 -24.03 -49.76 -46.50
C GLY A 460 -23.03 -50.66 -47.24
N SER A 461 -22.72 -51.82 -46.66
CA SER A 461 -21.83 -52.83 -47.25
C SER A 461 -22.54 -53.83 -48.18
N GLU A 462 -23.84 -53.66 -48.41
CA GLU A 462 -24.64 -54.56 -49.25
C GLU A 462 -24.19 -54.58 -50.71
N ARG A 463 -24.30 -55.76 -51.32
CA ARG A 463 -23.94 -55.96 -52.72
C ARG A 463 -25.06 -55.48 -53.63
N LEU A 464 -24.67 -54.77 -54.69
CA LEU A 464 -25.56 -54.43 -55.80
C LEU A 464 -26.09 -55.71 -56.46
N ASP A 465 -27.41 -55.85 -56.53
CA ASP A 465 -28.01 -56.68 -57.57
C ASP A 465 -27.76 -56.00 -58.93
N LYS A 466 -27.23 -56.78 -59.88
CA LYS A 466 -26.76 -56.30 -61.19
C LYS A 466 -27.91 -55.83 -62.11
N SER A 467 -29.16 -56.04 -61.70
CA SER A 467 -30.36 -55.87 -62.52
C SER A 467 -31.07 -54.51 -62.38
N LEU A 468 -30.89 -53.78 -61.26
CA LEU A 468 -31.88 -52.75 -60.83
C LEU A 468 -31.43 -51.28 -60.81
N SER A 469 -30.13 -50.96 -60.79
CA SER A 469 -29.66 -49.57 -60.71
C SER A 469 -29.07 -49.04 -62.03
N LYS A 470 -29.64 -47.97 -62.58
CA LYS A 470 -29.12 -47.22 -63.75
C LYS A 470 -28.65 -45.82 -63.35
N GLY A 471 -27.72 -45.25 -64.13
CA GLY A 471 -27.29 -43.85 -63.97
C GLY A 471 -26.36 -43.61 -62.78
N ASP A 472 -26.42 -42.41 -62.20
CA ASP A 472 -25.43 -41.96 -61.21
C ASP A 472 -25.52 -42.70 -59.86
N ARG A 473 -26.69 -43.20 -59.47
CA ARG A 473 -26.86 -44.06 -58.28
C ARG A 473 -26.04 -45.36 -58.36
N LEU A 474 -25.87 -45.90 -59.57
CA LEU A 474 -24.98 -47.05 -59.79
C LEU A 474 -23.51 -46.65 -59.59
N LYS A 475 -23.07 -45.50 -60.10
CA LYS A 475 -21.70 -44.99 -59.93
C LYS A 475 -21.39 -44.70 -58.46
N GLU A 476 -22.33 -44.08 -57.74
CA GLU A 476 -22.25 -43.81 -56.31
C GLU A 476 -22.09 -45.12 -55.51
N THR A 477 -22.94 -46.11 -55.77
CA THR A 477 -22.88 -47.39 -55.05
C THR A 477 -21.64 -48.21 -55.43
N GLN A 478 -21.13 -48.08 -56.66
CA GLN A 478 -19.82 -48.62 -57.04
C GLN A 478 -18.67 -47.92 -56.30
N ALA A 479 -18.72 -46.61 -56.09
CA ALA A 479 -17.72 -45.86 -55.31
C ALA A 479 -17.75 -46.24 -53.81
N ILE A 480 -18.95 -46.39 -53.23
CA ILE A 480 -19.16 -46.93 -51.87
C ILE A 480 -18.49 -48.30 -51.73
N ASN A 481 -18.86 -49.26 -52.58
CA ASN A 481 -18.34 -50.62 -52.46
C ASN A 481 -16.84 -50.72 -52.81
N SER A 482 -16.33 -49.85 -53.69
CA SER A 482 -14.89 -49.73 -53.96
C SER A 482 -14.12 -49.21 -52.74
N SER A 483 -14.59 -48.14 -52.08
CA SER A 483 -13.92 -47.57 -50.90
C SER A 483 -13.91 -48.53 -49.71
N LEU A 484 -15.01 -49.26 -49.46
CA LEU A 484 -15.05 -50.34 -48.45
C LEU A 484 -14.13 -51.51 -48.80
N SER A 485 -14.04 -51.91 -50.06
CA SER A 485 -13.11 -52.96 -50.50
C SER A 485 -11.65 -52.53 -50.32
N ASN A 486 -11.33 -51.27 -50.65
CA ASN A 486 -10.00 -50.71 -50.44
C ASN A 486 -9.63 -50.56 -48.96
N LEU A 487 -10.61 -50.24 -48.08
CA LEU A 487 -10.41 -50.28 -46.62
C LEU A 487 -10.00 -51.69 -46.16
N GLY A 488 -10.66 -52.72 -46.67
CA GLY A 488 -10.26 -54.11 -46.45
C GLY A 488 -8.84 -54.43 -46.92
N LEU A 489 -8.46 -54.00 -48.14
CA LEU A 489 -7.10 -54.18 -48.67
C LEU A 489 -6.04 -53.48 -47.81
N VAL A 490 -6.32 -52.26 -47.33
CA VAL A 490 -5.42 -51.51 -46.45
C VAL A 490 -5.22 -52.22 -45.12
N ILE A 491 -6.31 -52.69 -44.49
CA ILE A 491 -6.25 -53.44 -43.22
C ILE A 491 -5.49 -54.76 -43.39
N MET A 492 -5.72 -55.50 -44.48
CA MET A 492 -4.98 -56.74 -44.76
C MET A 492 -3.49 -56.49 -45.02
N ALA A 493 -3.13 -55.46 -45.79
CA ALA A 493 -1.74 -55.09 -46.03
C ALA A 493 -1.01 -54.69 -44.73
N LEU A 494 -1.71 -54.02 -43.81
CA LEU A 494 -1.19 -53.69 -42.48
C LEU A 494 -0.96 -54.94 -41.61
N SER A 495 -1.92 -55.88 -41.60
CA SER A 495 -1.80 -57.15 -40.88
C SER A 495 -0.62 -58.00 -41.38
N ASN A 496 -0.49 -58.10 -42.70
CA ASN A 496 0.60 -58.79 -43.38
C ASN A 496 1.96 -58.09 -43.23
N LYS A 497 1.99 -56.86 -42.68
CA LYS A 497 3.18 -55.99 -42.57
C LYS A 497 3.85 -55.74 -43.93
N GLU A 498 3.03 -55.53 -44.95
CA GLU A 498 3.49 -55.24 -46.31
C GLU A 498 4.23 -53.89 -46.37
N GLN A 499 5.30 -53.83 -47.18
CA GLN A 499 6.13 -52.62 -47.30
C GLN A 499 5.37 -51.41 -47.89
N HIS A 500 4.30 -51.66 -48.66
CA HIS A 500 3.48 -50.64 -49.29
C HIS A 500 2.00 -50.87 -49.00
N VAL A 501 1.43 -50.05 -48.11
CA VAL A 501 0.00 -50.07 -47.79
C VAL A 501 -0.76 -49.10 -48.72
N PRO A 502 -1.79 -49.55 -49.46
CA PRO A 502 -2.40 -48.78 -50.55
C PRO A 502 -3.43 -47.73 -50.09
N TYR A 503 -3.08 -46.89 -49.10
CA TYR A 503 -3.96 -45.86 -48.53
C TYR A 503 -4.58 -44.91 -49.57
N ARG A 504 -3.91 -44.67 -50.70
CA ARG A 504 -4.36 -43.74 -51.74
C ARG A 504 -5.40 -44.32 -52.70
N ASN A 505 -5.78 -45.59 -52.59
CA ASN A 505 -6.73 -46.23 -53.52
C ASN A 505 -8.18 -45.72 -53.35
N SER A 506 -8.53 -45.13 -52.21
CA SER A 506 -9.81 -44.44 -52.00
C SER A 506 -9.62 -43.18 -51.16
N LYS A 507 -10.59 -42.25 -51.20
CA LYS A 507 -10.53 -41.04 -50.36
C LYS A 507 -10.68 -41.40 -48.89
N LEU A 508 -11.56 -42.35 -48.56
CA LEU A 508 -11.75 -42.86 -47.20
C LEU A 508 -10.43 -43.37 -46.60
N THR A 509 -9.74 -44.28 -47.29
CA THR A 509 -8.47 -44.84 -46.80
C THR A 509 -7.35 -43.82 -46.70
N TYR A 510 -7.38 -42.76 -47.51
CA TYR A 510 -6.40 -41.67 -47.46
C TYR A 510 -6.65 -40.75 -46.26
N LEU A 511 -7.91 -40.38 -46.00
CA LEU A 511 -8.29 -39.60 -44.81
C LEU A 511 -8.02 -40.36 -43.51
N LEU A 512 -8.27 -41.67 -43.50
CA LEU A 512 -8.02 -42.53 -42.34
C LEU A 512 -6.57 -43.01 -42.22
N GLN A 513 -5.66 -42.64 -43.13
CA GLN A 513 -4.27 -43.14 -43.14
C GLN A 513 -3.57 -42.99 -41.79
N ASN A 514 -3.68 -41.81 -41.18
CA ASN A 514 -3.04 -41.50 -39.89
C ASN A 514 -3.69 -42.24 -38.70
N SER A 515 -4.91 -42.75 -38.86
CA SER A 515 -5.66 -43.43 -37.80
C SER A 515 -5.75 -44.96 -38.02
N LEU A 516 -5.41 -45.44 -39.21
CA LEU A 516 -5.32 -46.85 -39.60
C LEU A 516 -3.93 -47.45 -39.38
N GLY A 517 -2.86 -46.64 -39.40
CA GLY A 517 -1.48 -47.11 -39.27
C GLY A 517 -0.72 -46.46 -38.12
N GLY A 518 0.39 -47.09 -37.72
CA GLY A 518 1.30 -46.54 -36.72
C GLY A 518 0.72 -46.54 -35.30
N ASN A 519 0.77 -45.38 -34.64
CA ASN A 519 0.53 -45.23 -33.20
C ASN A 519 -0.95 -45.10 -32.81
N SER A 520 -1.85 -45.63 -33.63
CA SER A 520 -3.26 -45.30 -33.62
C SER A 520 -4.10 -46.46 -33.10
N LYS A 521 -5.17 -46.15 -32.38
CA LYS A 521 -6.13 -47.14 -31.85
C LYS A 521 -7.36 -47.18 -32.74
N MET A 522 -7.80 -48.37 -33.09
CA MET A 522 -8.86 -48.64 -34.05
C MET A 522 -9.93 -49.52 -33.41
N LEU A 523 -11.19 -49.10 -33.53
CA LEU A 523 -12.34 -49.91 -33.16
C LEU A 523 -13.33 -49.97 -34.34
N MET A 524 -13.62 -51.20 -34.77
CA MET A 524 -14.66 -51.49 -35.75
C MET A 524 -15.90 -52.01 -35.05
N PHE A 525 -17.04 -51.32 -35.21
CA PHE A 525 -18.34 -51.93 -34.98
C PHE A 525 -18.79 -52.67 -36.23
N VAL A 526 -19.09 -53.97 -36.12
CA VAL A 526 -19.87 -54.71 -37.12
C VAL A 526 -21.32 -54.79 -36.65
N ASN A 527 -22.17 -53.99 -37.28
CA ASN A 527 -23.61 -53.95 -37.02
C ASN A 527 -24.33 -55.01 -37.84
N ILE A 528 -25.18 -55.79 -37.18
CA ILE A 528 -25.89 -56.95 -37.75
C ILE A 528 -27.40 -56.81 -37.52
N SER A 529 -28.17 -57.18 -38.55
CA SER A 529 -29.63 -57.29 -38.47
C SER A 529 -30.01 -58.73 -38.09
N PRO A 530 -30.95 -58.96 -37.18
CA PRO A 530 -31.41 -60.30 -36.80
C PRO A 530 -32.35 -60.95 -37.84
N LEU A 531 -32.70 -60.25 -38.93
CA LEU A 531 -33.66 -60.75 -39.92
C LEU A 531 -33.06 -61.85 -40.81
N GLU A 532 -33.78 -62.95 -40.99
CA GLU A 532 -33.38 -64.05 -41.88
C GLU A 532 -33.14 -63.58 -43.33
N GLY A 533 -33.96 -62.65 -43.85
CA GLY A 533 -33.75 -62.05 -45.18
C GLY A 533 -32.41 -61.33 -45.35
N ASN A 534 -31.79 -60.91 -44.24
CA ASN A 534 -30.48 -60.26 -44.18
C ASN A 534 -29.33 -61.24 -43.90
N PHE A 535 -29.58 -62.55 -43.85
CA PHE A 535 -28.59 -63.58 -43.51
C PHE A 535 -27.31 -63.49 -44.37
N SER A 536 -27.45 -63.35 -45.69
CA SER A 536 -26.32 -63.34 -46.63
C SER A 536 -25.36 -62.15 -46.39
N GLU A 537 -25.91 -60.96 -46.15
CA GLU A 537 -25.11 -59.76 -45.92
C GLU A 537 -24.60 -59.68 -44.47
N SER A 538 -25.33 -60.23 -43.51
CA SER A 538 -24.84 -60.45 -42.14
C SER A 538 -23.63 -61.40 -42.14
N LEU A 539 -23.71 -62.53 -42.87
CA LEU A 539 -22.60 -63.47 -43.03
C LEU A 539 -21.38 -62.83 -43.74
N ASN A 540 -21.61 -62.01 -44.78
CA ASN A 540 -20.53 -61.24 -45.42
C ASN A 540 -19.87 -60.27 -44.44
N SER A 541 -20.69 -59.56 -43.64
CA SER A 541 -20.21 -58.55 -42.68
C SER A 541 -19.38 -59.18 -41.56
N LEU A 542 -19.86 -60.29 -41.00
CA LEU A 542 -19.15 -61.08 -39.97
C LEU A 542 -17.84 -61.67 -40.49
N ARG A 543 -17.82 -62.18 -41.73
CA ARG A 543 -16.58 -62.67 -42.38
C ARG A 543 -15.56 -61.57 -42.62
N PHE A 544 -16.00 -60.36 -42.97
CA PHE A 544 -15.11 -59.21 -43.10
C PHE A 544 -14.56 -58.80 -41.73
N ALA A 545 -15.43 -58.69 -40.73
CA ALA A 545 -15.06 -58.34 -39.36
C ALA A 545 -14.08 -59.36 -38.73
N SER A 546 -14.24 -60.67 -38.97
CA SER A 546 -13.30 -61.70 -38.50
C SER A 546 -11.87 -61.44 -39.02
N LYS A 547 -11.74 -61.11 -40.31
CA LYS A 547 -10.43 -60.77 -40.90
C LYS A 547 -9.82 -59.52 -40.27
N VAL A 548 -10.63 -58.52 -39.95
CA VAL A 548 -10.15 -57.31 -39.25
C VAL A 548 -9.73 -57.64 -37.81
N ASN A 549 -10.43 -58.56 -37.15
CA ASN A 549 -10.13 -59.01 -35.78
C ASN A 549 -8.82 -59.80 -35.69
N GLU A 550 -8.44 -60.50 -36.75
CA GLU A 550 -7.16 -61.22 -36.88
C GLU A 550 -5.96 -60.28 -37.13
N CYS A 551 -6.17 -58.97 -37.32
CA CYS A 551 -5.12 -58.02 -37.68
C CYS A 551 -4.35 -57.48 -36.47
N VAL A 552 -3.03 -57.70 -36.44
CA VAL A 552 -2.15 -57.19 -35.36
C VAL A 552 -1.22 -56.08 -35.88
N ILE A 553 -1.60 -54.83 -35.63
CA ILE A 553 -0.73 -53.65 -35.80
C ILE A 553 0.18 -53.49 -34.58
N GLY A 554 1.35 -52.87 -34.78
CA GLY A 554 2.36 -52.64 -33.74
C GLY A 554 1.91 -51.74 -32.57
N THR A 555 2.82 -51.58 -31.61
CA THR A 555 2.67 -50.82 -30.35
C THR A 555 2.45 -49.33 -30.60
N ALA A 556 1.67 -48.64 -29.76
CA ALA A 556 1.22 -47.27 -30.00
C ALA A 556 1.97 -46.25 -29.13
N GLN A 557 2.69 -45.31 -29.75
CA GLN A 557 3.42 -44.24 -29.05
C GLN A 557 2.66 -42.90 -29.06
N ALA A 558 2.58 -42.21 -27.92
CA ALA A 558 1.86 -40.93 -27.83
C ALA A 558 2.46 -39.85 -28.74
N ASN A 559 1.61 -39.04 -29.37
CA ASN A 559 2.02 -37.85 -30.10
C ASN A 559 2.52 -36.77 -29.14
N ARG A 560 3.84 -36.69 -28.97
CA ARG A 560 4.52 -35.61 -28.26
C ARG A 560 5.15 -34.67 -29.29
N LYS A 561 4.92 -33.36 -29.14
CA LYS A 561 5.58 -32.31 -29.94
C LYS A 561 6.46 -31.45 -29.04
#